data_AF-X1T7P9-F1
#
_entry.id   AF-X1T7P9-F1
#
_cell.length_a   1.000
_cell.length_b   1.000
_cell.length_c   1.000
_cell.angle_alpha   90.00
_cell.angle_beta   90.00
_cell.angle_gamma   90.00
#
_symmetry.space_group_name_H-M   'P 1'
#
loop_
_entity.id
_entity.type
_entity.pdbx_description
1 polymer ?
#
loop_
_entity_poly.entity_id
_entity_poly.type
_entity_poly.pdbx_seq_one_letter_code
_entity_poly.pdbx_strand_id
1 'polypeptide(L)'
;MNKKVKRVMEKFLINWKKKNWAKMVKYTQLTWKGAFSKNNARRLESWFGLKDLEEWKIIKIEFIGDACRDVFINIDYGKGTKEIRARIICETGPYKPDVKGSWGVNPISCLKER
;
A
#
# COMPACT_ATOMS: atom_id res chain seq x y z
N MET A 1 11.48 12.80 -2.61
CA MET A 1 10.86 11.83 -1.67
C MET A 1 9.43 11.46 -2.06
N ASN A 2 8.49 12.42 -2.10
CA ASN A 2 7.08 12.16 -2.43
C ASN A 2 6.85 11.47 -3.79
N LYS A 3 7.71 11.71 -4.80
CA LYS A 3 7.67 10.98 -6.08
C LYS A 3 7.86 9.46 -5.92
N LYS A 4 8.75 9.01 -5.02
CA LYS A 4 8.99 7.57 -4.76
C LYS A 4 7.79 6.94 -4.05
N VAL A 5 7.26 7.64 -3.05
CA VAL A 5 6.06 7.25 -2.28
C VAL A 5 4.85 7.10 -3.20
N LYS A 6 4.59 8.10 -4.06
CA LYS A 6 3.54 8.07 -5.08
C LYS A 6 3.69 6.84 -6.00
N ARG A 7 4.89 6.63 -6.55
CA ARG A 7 5.18 5.51 -7.45
C ARG A 7 4.93 4.14 -6.78
N VAL A 8 5.35 3.96 -5.53
CA VAL A 8 5.12 2.71 -4.78
C VAL A 8 3.63 2.47 -4.59
N MET A 9 2.88 3.51 -4.19
CA MET A 9 1.43 3.43 -4.02
C MET A 9 0.71 3.09 -5.32
N GLU A 10 1.05 3.76 -6.42
CA GLU A 10 0.47 3.50 -7.74
C GLU A 10 0.73 2.05 -8.18
N LYS A 11 1.96 1.56 -8.00
CA LYS A 11 2.28 0.17 -8.33
C LYS A 11 1.51 -0.82 -7.45
N PHE A 12 1.29 -0.51 -6.17
CA PHE A 12 0.43 -1.32 -5.31
C PHE A 12 -1.02 -1.36 -5.83
N LEU A 13 -1.63 -0.20 -6.12
CA LEU A 13 -3.01 -0.08 -6.62
C LEU A 13 -3.20 -0.75 -8.00
N ILE A 14 -2.24 -0.59 -8.92
CA ILE A 14 -2.27 -1.27 -10.23
C ILE A 14 -2.32 -2.79 -10.06
N ASN A 15 -1.55 -3.35 -9.12
CA ASN A 15 -1.56 -4.79 -8.89
C ASN A 15 -2.80 -5.26 -8.13
N TRP A 16 -3.40 -4.41 -7.29
CA TRP A 16 -4.72 -4.68 -6.72
C TRP A 16 -5.79 -4.73 -7.82
N LYS A 17 -5.91 -3.71 -8.67
CA LYS A 17 -6.86 -3.70 -9.80
C LYS A 17 -6.70 -4.93 -10.70
N LYS A 18 -5.46 -5.36 -10.96
CA LYS A 18 -5.16 -6.55 -11.76
C LYS A 18 -5.29 -7.88 -11.00
N LYS A 19 -5.69 -7.86 -9.73
CA LYS A 19 -5.69 -9.02 -8.80
C LYS A 19 -4.36 -9.80 -8.81
N ASN A 20 -3.24 -9.13 -9.05
CA ASN A 20 -1.92 -9.75 -9.09
C ASN A 20 -1.28 -9.71 -7.70
N TRP A 21 -1.75 -10.59 -6.82
CA TRP A 21 -1.36 -10.61 -5.40
C TRP A 21 0.15 -10.80 -5.21
N ALA A 22 0.77 -11.69 -5.98
CA ALA A 22 2.21 -11.94 -5.91
C ALA A 22 3.04 -10.68 -6.25
N LYS A 23 2.64 -9.90 -7.26
CA LYS A 23 3.29 -8.62 -7.57
C LYS A 23 2.90 -7.53 -6.58
N MET A 24 1.68 -7.53 -6.05
CA MET A 24 1.23 -6.59 -5.01
C MET A 24 2.08 -6.70 -3.74
N VAL A 25 2.45 -7.92 -3.32
CA VAL A 25 3.38 -8.17 -2.21
C VAL A 25 4.71 -7.44 -2.42
N LYS A 26 5.22 -7.31 -3.65
CA LYS A 26 6.51 -6.63 -3.90
C LYS A 26 6.48 -5.15 -3.49
N TYR A 27 5.31 -4.53 -3.40
CA TYR A 27 5.14 -3.12 -3.04
C TYR A 27 4.70 -2.91 -1.59
N THR A 28 4.62 -3.96 -0.77
CA THR A 28 4.41 -3.81 0.68
C THR A 28 5.71 -3.52 1.43
N GLN A 29 5.59 -3.01 2.65
CA GLN A 29 6.71 -2.73 3.55
C GLN A 29 7.46 -4.03 3.93
N LEU A 30 8.76 -3.93 4.21
CA LEU A 30 9.62 -5.07 4.52
C LEU A 30 9.17 -5.81 5.77
N THR A 31 8.69 -5.09 6.78
CA THR A 31 8.08 -5.68 7.98
C THR A 31 6.99 -6.68 7.62
N TRP A 32 6.07 -6.29 6.74
CA TRP A 32 4.95 -7.13 6.38
C TRP A 32 5.40 -8.31 5.50
N LYS A 33 6.35 -8.07 4.58
CA LYS A 33 6.97 -9.13 3.78
C LYS A 33 7.64 -10.20 4.66
N GLY A 34 8.37 -9.77 5.68
CA GLY A 34 9.09 -10.67 6.60
C GLY A 34 8.16 -11.43 7.55
N ALA A 35 7.14 -10.77 8.10
CA ALA A 35 6.28 -11.36 9.13
C ALA A 35 5.41 -12.54 8.62
N PHE A 36 5.03 -12.58 7.34
CA PHE A 36 4.13 -13.61 6.81
C PHE A 36 4.58 -14.17 5.44
N SER A 37 5.89 -14.28 5.25
CA SER A 37 6.57 -14.55 3.97
C SER A 37 5.92 -15.63 3.08
N LYS A 38 5.47 -16.77 3.63
CA LYS A 38 4.88 -17.88 2.87
C LYS A 38 3.45 -17.64 2.38
N ASN A 39 2.66 -16.78 3.05
CA ASN A 39 1.22 -16.64 2.81
C ASN A 39 0.77 -15.21 2.45
N ASN A 40 1.71 -14.30 2.25
CA ASN A 40 1.44 -12.90 1.97
C ASN A 40 0.46 -12.68 0.79
N ALA A 41 0.67 -13.36 -0.34
CA ALA A 41 -0.19 -13.19 -1.51
C ALA A 41 -1.63 -13.62 -1.22
N ARG A 42 -1.83 -14.81 -0.65
CA ARG A 42 -3.15 -15.31 -0.24
C ARG A 42 -3.83 -14.40 0.79
N ARG A 43 -3.06 -13.76 1.67
CA ARG A 43 -3.59 -12.82 2.65
C ARG A 43 -4.10 -11.53 2.00
N LEU A 44 -3.34 -10.97 1.04
CA LEU A 44 -3.83 -9.83 0.26
C LEU A 44 -5.08 -10.19 -0.51
N GLU A 45 -5.12 -11.37 -1.14
CA GLU A 45 -6.32 -11.88 -1.80
C GLU A 45 -7.52 -11.91 -0.85
N SER A 46 -7.36 -12.44 0.37
CA SER A 46 -8.46 -12.50 1.34
C SER A 46 -8.98 -11.13 1.77
N TRP A 47 -8.12 -10.10 1.78
CA TRP A 47 -8.47 -8.76 2.22
C TRP A 47 -9.00 -7.85 1.11
N PHE A 48 -8.47 -8.02 -0.10
CA PHE A 48 -8.68 -7.11 -1.23
C PHE A 48 -9.41 -7.78 -2.41
N GLY A 49 -9.50 -9.12 -2.45
CA GLY A 49 -9.97 -9.87 -3.61
C GLY A 49 -11.47 -9.75 -3.90
N LEU A 50 -12.28 -9.45 -2.89
CA LEU A 50 -13.71 -9.13 -3.02
C LEU A 50 -13.97 -7.65 -3.39
N LYS A 51 -12.92 -6.82 -3.43
CA LYS A 51 -13.01 -5.40 -3.73
C LYS A 51 -12.42 -5.15 -5.12
N ASP A 52 -13.29 -5.03 -6.11
CA ASP A 52 -12.93 -4.80 -7.50
C ASP A 52 -12.56 -3.33 -7.73
N LEU A 53 -11.30 -2.98 -7.48
CA LEU A 53 -10.79 -1.63 -7.67
C LEU A 53 -10.82 -1.23 -9.15
N GLU A 54 -11.68 -0.28 -9.50
CA GLU A 54 -11.81 0.24 -10.86
C GLU A 54 -10.94 1.47 -11.05
N GLU A 55 -11.10 2.46 -10.19
CA GLU A 55 -10.40 3.75 -10.30
C GLU A 55 -9.80 4.18 -8.97
N TRP A 56 -8.76 5.02 -9.06
CA TRP A 56 -8.20 5.67 -7.88
C TRP A 56 -7.60 7.03 -8.22
N LYS A 57 -7.56 7.91 -7.22
CA LYS A 57 -6.89 9.20 -7.28
C LYS A 57 -6.16 9.46 -5.96
N ILE A 58 -4.85 9.65 -6.03
CA ILE A 58 -4.07 10.12 -4.89
C ILE A 58 -4.40 11.60 -4.66
N ILE A 59 -4.93 11.92 -3.49
CA ILE A 59 -5.41 13.26 -3.12
C ILE A 59 -4.28 14.06 -2.47
N LYS A 60 -3.66 13.49 -1.43
CA LYS A 60 -2.57 14.14 -0.70
C LYS A 60 -1.58 13.12 -0.14
N ILE A 61 -0.35 13.58 0.08
CA ILE A 61 0.70 12.84 0.77
C ILE A 61 1.14 13.68 1.97
N GLU A 62 0.90 13.18 3.17
CA GLU A 62 1.25 13.85 4.42
C GLU A 62 2.58 13.33 4.98
N PHE A 63 3.37 14.27 5.50
CA PHE A 63 4.60 13.97 6.23
C PHE A 63 4.26 13.49 7.64
N ILE A 64 4.72 12.29 8.00
CA ILE A 64 4.58 11.74 9.36
C ILE A 64 5.95 11.70 10.07
N GLY A 65 7.02 11.45 9.31
CA GLY A 65 8.40 11.43 9.79
C GLY A 65 9.34 11.09 8.65
N ASP A 66 10.65 11.17 8.81
CA ASP A 66 11.58 11.04 7.68
C ASP A 66 11.43 9.73 6.90
N ALA A 67 11.18 8.63 7.61
CA ALA A 67 10.95 7.30 7.04
C ALA A 67 9.46 6.91 6.89
N CYS A 68 8.51 7.85 7.05
CA CYS A 68 7.07 7.54 7.05
C CYS A 68 6.21 8.62 6.37
N ARG A 69 5.26 8.19 5.53
CA ARG A 69 4.24 9.05 4.92
C ARG A 69 2.87 8.40 5.06
N ASP A 70 1.84 9.22 5.22
CA ASP A 70 0.46 8.80 4.99
C ASP A 70 -0.01 9.34 3.64
N VAL A 71 -0.66 8.49 2.84
CA VAL A 71 -1.19 8.80 1.51
C VAL A 71 -2.69 8.65 1.53
N PHE A 72 -3.40 9.71 1.18
CA PHE A 72 -4.86 9.73 1.11
C PHE A 72 -5.29 9.54 -0.33
N ILE A 73 -6.20 8.59 -0.53
CA ILE A 73 -6.53 8.07 -1.85
C ILE A 73 -8.05 7.95 -1.92
N ASN A 74 -8.63 8.54 -2.95
CA ASN A 74 -10.00 8.23 -3.35
C ASN A 74 -9.96 6.98 -4.22
N ILE A 75 -10.79 6.00 -3.91
CA ILE A 75 -10.93 4.74 -4.65
C ILE A 75 -12.38 4.54 -5.05
N ASP A 76 -12.61 3.94 -6.21
CA ASP A 76 -13.94 3.56 -6.68
C ASP A 76 -13.94 2.08 -7.07
N TYR A 77 -15.01 1.40 -6.68
CA TYR A 77 -15.29 0.00 -6.97
C TYR A 77 -16.51 -0.17 -7.91
N GLY A 78 -16.89 0.88 -8.64
CA GLY A 78 -18.11 0.94 -9.46
C GLY A 78 -19.38 1.29 -8.68
N LYS A 79 -19.24 1.75 -7.42
CA LYS A 79 -20.36 2.05 -6.50
C LYS A 79 -20.24 3.42 -5.83
N GLY A 80 -19.35 4.26 -6.37
CA GLY A 80 -19.04 5.57 -5.83
C GLY A 80 -17.71 5.61 -5.10
N THR A 81 -17.23 6.82 -4.89
CA THR A 81 -15.91 7.07 -4.33
C THR A 81 -15.89 6.90 -2.81
N LYS A 82 -14.85 6.22 -2.32
CA LYS A 82 -14.49 6.10 -0.90
C LYS A 82 -13.09 6.65 -0.65
N GLU A 83 -12.83 7.17 0.54
CA GLU A 83 -11.48 7.57 0.92
C GLU A 83 -10.78 6.45 1.71
N ILE A 84 -9.53 6.18 1.39
CA ILE A 84 -8.64 5.37 2.23
C ILE A 84 -7.36 6.13 2.58
N ARG A 85 -6.74 5.74 3.70
CA ARG A 85 -5.43 6.23 4.13
C ARG A 85 -4.41 5.09 4.13
N ALA A 86 -3.46 5.13 3.21
CA ALA A 86 -2.35 4.18 3.14
C ALA A 86 -1.10 4.74 3.82
N ARG A 87 -0.57 4.02 4.80
CA ARG A 87 0.74 4.31 5.41
C ARG A 87 1.85 3.68 4.58
N ILE A 88 2.87 4.45 4.25
CA ILE A 88 4.04 4.01 3.50
C ILE A 88 5.28 4.25 4.35
N ILE A 89 6.06 3.20 4.58
CA ILE A 89 7.22 3.19 5.48
C ILE A 89 8.47 2.83 4.68
N CYS A 90 9.56 3.55 4.91
CA CYS A 90 10.86 3.27 4.36
C CYS A 90 11.66 2.42 5.34
N GLU A 91 12.08 1.23 4.92
CA GLU A 91 12.72 0.26 5.82
C GLU A 91 13.99 -0.32 5.18
N THR A 92 15.04 -0.52 5.98
CA THR A 92 16.22 -1.31 5.58
C THR A 92 16.06 -2.79 5.92
N GLY A 93 15.12 -3.12 6.81
CA GLY A 93 14.71 -4.49 7.14
C GLY A 93 13.40 -4.50 7.94
N PRO A 94 12.85 -5.68 8.24
CA PRO A 94 11.66 -5.79 9.10
C PRO A 94 11.88 -5.08 10.44
N TYR A 95 10.92 -4.22 10.79
CA TYR A 95 10.89 -3.37 11.98
C TYR A 95 12.09 -2.41 12.11
N LYS A 96 12.73 -2.04 10.99
CA LYS A 96 13.88 -1.11 10.94
C LYS A 96 13.60 0.07 10.00
N PRO A 97 12.80 1.09 10.42
CA PRO A 97 12.55 2.28 9.61
C PRO A 97 13.83 3.11 9.41
N ASP A 98 14.14 3.47 8.16
CA ASP A 98 15.33 4.23 7.79
C ASP A 98 15.17 4.85 6.39
N VAL A 99 15.58 6.11 6.21
CA VAL A 99 15.48 6.86 4.94
C VAL A 99 16.33 6.30 3.80
N LYS A 100 17.37 5.52 4.11
CA LYS A 100 18.24 4.82 3.15
C LYS A 100 17.64 3.51 2.66
N GLY A 101 16.50 3.10 3.23
CA GLY A 101 15.81 1.86 2.92
C GLY A 101 14.96 1.89 1.64
N SER A 102 14.03 0.92 1.58
CA SER A 102 13.03 0.81 0.53
C SER A 102 11.65 1.19 1.07
N TRP A 103 10.94 2.05 0.33
CA TRP A 103 9.55 2.41 0.63
C TRP A 103 8.60 1.26 0.28
N GLY A 104 7.66 0.97 1.18
CA GLY A 104 6.60 0.00 0.94
C GLY A 104 5.31 0.36 1.68
N VAL A 105 4.19 -0.10 1.13
CA VAL A 105 2.85 0.11 1.70
C VAL A 105 2.66 -0.82 2.90
N ASN A 106 2.13 -0.30 4.01
CA ASN A 106 1.51 -1.12 5.04
C ASN A 106 0.10 -1.52 4.57
N PRO A 107 -0.13 -2.76 4.09
CA PRO A 107 -1.42 -3.11 3.50
C PRO A 107 -2.57 -3.06 4.51
N ILE A 108 -2.31 -3.28 5.80
CA ILE A 108 -3.34 -3.23 6.85
C ILE A 108 -3.94 -1.83 6.96
N SER A 109 -3.13 -0.79 6.75
CA SER A 109 -3.61 0.59 6.81
C SER A 109 -4.65 0.93 5.74
N CYS A 110 -4.63 0.23 4.60
CA CYS A 110 -5.54 0.45 3.48
C CYS A 110 -6.94 -0.17 3.69
N LEU A 111 -7.16 -0.95 4.75
CA LEU A 111 -8.40 -1.72 4.92
C LEU A 111 -9.59 -0.88 5.39
N LYS A 112 -9.32 0.27 6.04
CA LYS A 112 -10.35 1.16 6.57
C LYS A 112 -10.74 2.20 5.52
N GLU A 113 -11.95 2.06 4.99
CA GLU A 113 -12.62 3.05 4.16
C GLU A 113 -13.32 4.10 5.03
N ARG A 114 -13.40 5.32 4.52
CA ARG A 114 -14.11 6.46 5.10
C ARG A 114 -15.16 6.97 4.12
#